data_AF-A0A5Q0USL9-F1
#
_entry.id   AF-A0A5Q0USL9-F1
#
_cell.length_a   1.000
_cell.length_b   1.000
_cell.length_c   1.000
_cell.angle_alpha   90.00
_cell.angle_beta   90.00
_cell.angle_gamma   90.00
#
_symmetry.space_group_name_H-M   'P 1'
#
loop_
_entity.id
_entity.type
_entity.pdbx_description
1 polymer ?
#
loop_
_entity_poly.entity_id
_entity_poly.type
_entity_poly.pdbx_seq_one_letter_code
_entity_poly.pdbx_strand_id
1 'polypeptide(L)' 'MSTTIETPNQNTACAYCGERIFDHDAICVRDCTDGCGSPTYFCNHACLSSHIDEADLTVGDACEWSPE' A
#
# COMPACT_ATOMS: atom_id res chain seq x y z
N MET A 1 -4.91 -11.82 -16.46
CA MET A 1 -3.83 -10.90 -16.86
C MET A 1 -2.67 -11.14 -15.92
N SER A 2 -1.46 -11.36 -16.43
CA SER A 2 -0.27 -11.59 -15.58
C SER A 2 0.35 -10.24 -15.27
N THR A 3 0.13 -9.72 -14.06
CA THR A 3 0.79 -8.50 -13.60
C THR A 3 2.21 -8.88 -13.18
N THR A 4 3.19 -8.56 -14.03
CA THR A 4 4.59 -8.67 -13.64
C THR A 4 4.82 -7.72 -12.46
N ILE A 5 5.16 -8.27 -11.30
CA ILE A 5 5.59 -7.47 -10.16
C ILE A 5 7.03 -7.03 -10.46
N GLU A 6 7.22 -5.78 -10.86
CA GLU A 6 8.55 -5.18 -10.98
C GLU A 6 9.08 -4.87 -9.58
N THR A 7 10.33 -5.28 -9.33
CA THR A 7 11.01 -4.96 -8.07
C THR A 7 11.27 -3.45 -7.99
N PRO A 8 10.87 -2.77 -6.90
CA PRO A 8 11.13 -1.34 -6.73
C PRO A 8 12.62 -1.01 -6.67
N ASN A 9 12.95 0.27 -6.90
CA ASN A 9 14.31 0.78 -6.77
C ASN A 9 14.82 0.62 -5.32
N GLN A 10 16.11 0.34 -5.13
CA GLN A 10 16.75 0.19 -3.81
C GLN A 10 16.58 1.42 -2.89
N ASN A 11 16.34 2.59 -3.46
CA ASN A 11 16.10 3.85 -2.74
C ASN A 11 14.62 4.21 -2.64
N THR A 12 13.70 3.28 -2.92
CA THR A 12 12.26 3.55 -2.78
C THR A 12 11.95 3.92 -1.33
N ALA A 13 11.31 5.08 -1.18
CA ALA A 13 10.88 5.62 0.10
C ALA A 13 9.53 5.03 0.51
N CYS A 14 9.35 4.84 1.80
CA CYS A 14 8.08 4.50 2.43
C CYS A 14 7.12 5.66 2.28
N ALA A 15 5.89 5.38 1.82
CA ALA A 15 4.85 6.39 1.66
C ALA A 15 4.43 7.06 2.98
N TYR A 16 4.63 6.38 4.12
CA TYR A 16 4.29 6.91 5.44
C TYR A 16 5.46 7.67 6.10
N CYS A 17 6.59 7.01 6.37
CA CYS A 17 7.69 7.60 7.13
C CYS A 17 8.84 8.19 6.29
N GLY A 18 8.84 7.97 4.96
CA GLY A 18 9.89 8.45 4.06
C GLY A 18 11.22 7.69 4.11
N GLU A 19 11.38 6.71 5.01
CA GLU A 19 12.58 5.88 5.06
C GLU A 19 12.68 4.88 3.90
N ARG A 20 13.87 4.31 3.68
CA ARG A 20 14.10 3.33 2.61
C ARG A 20 13.46 2.00 2.99
N ILE A 21 12.55 1.51 2.14
CA ILE A 21 11.76 0.30 2.44
C ILE A 21 12.62 -0.96 2.61
N PHE A 22 13.75 -1.05 1.89
CA PHE A 22 14.62 -2.23 1.89
C PHE A 22 15.51 -2.36 3.15
N ASP A 23 15.49 -1.37 4.04
CA ASP A 23 16.11 -1.48 5.38
C ASP A 23 15.20 -2.27 6.36
N HIS A 24 14.00 -2.65 5.91
CA HIS A 24 12.94 -3.25 6.72
C HIS A 24 12.22 -4.39 5.98
N ASP A 25 11.06 -4.80 6.49
CA ASP A 25 10.20 -5.86 5.95
C ASP A 25 9.17 -5.27 4.96
N ALA A 26 9.68 -4.85 3.80
CA ALA A 26 8.95 -4.03 2.84
C ALA A 26 7.63 -4.66 2.36
N ILE A 27 6.56 -3.85 2.32
CA ILE A 27 5.25 -4.23 1.81
C ILE A 27 4.88 -3.36 0.61
N CYS A 28 4.25 -3.99 -0.38
CA CYS A 28 3.76 -3.36 -1.60
C CYS A 28 2.24 -3.50 -1.66
N VAL A 29 1.53 -2.38 -1.69
CA VAL A 29 0.07 -2.33 -1.84
C VAL A 29 -0.24 -1.76 -3.22
N ARG A 30 -1.11 -2.44 -3.96
CA ARG A 30 -1.60 -1.96 -5.25
C ARG A 30 -3.08 -1.64 -5.13
N ASP A 31 -3.43 -0.41 -5.44
CA ASP A 31 -4.81 -0.04 -5.62
C ASP A 31 -5.25 -0.41 -7.06
N CYS A 32 -6.22 -1.31 -7.17
CA CYS A 32 -6.73 -1.76 -8.45
C CYS A 32 -7.84 -0.85 -9.00
N THR A 33 -8.36 0.07 -8.19
CA THR A 33 -9.38 1.05 -8.58
C THR A 33 -8.76 2.31 -9.18
N ASP A 34 -7.56 2.69 -8.72
CA ASP A 34 -6.73 3.76 -9.28
C ASP A 34 -5.68 3.18 -10.24
N GLY A 35 -6.14 2.80 -11.44
CA GLY A 35 -5.26 2.51 -12.57
C GLY A 35 -4.43 1.22 -12.47
N CYS A 36 -4.61 0.39 -11.43
CA CYS A 36 -4.04 -0.96 -11.33
C CYS A 36 -2.51 -1.01 -11.54
N GLY A 37 -1.81 0.11 -11.32
CA GLY A 37 -0.52 0.37 -11.95
C GLY A 37 0.55 1.00 -11.08
N SER A 38 0.19 1.85 -10.11
CA SER A 38 1.16 2.53 -9.25
C SER A 38 1.14 1.90 -7.85
N PRO A 39 2.04 0.94 -7.56
CA PRO A 39 2.17 0.40 -6.22
C PRO A 39 2.62 1.47 -5.22
N THR A 40 1.99 1.48 -4.06
CA THR A 40 2.43 2.20 -2.88
C THR A 40 3.29 1.29 -2.02
N TYR A 41 4.42 1.80 -1.53
CA TYR A 41 5.41 1.01 -0.79
C TYR A 41 5.52 1.46 0.66
N PHE A 42 5.68 0.51 1.58
CA PHE A 42 5.77 0.73 3.02
C PHE A 42 6.92 -0.06 3.64
N CYS A 43 7.51 0.45 4.72
CA CYS A 43 8.57 -0.25 5.44
C CYS A 43 8.13 -1.58 6.06
N ASN A 44 6.87 -1.66 6.51
CA ASN A 44 6.27 -2.83 7.18
C ASN A 44 4.76 -2.58 7.43
N HIS A 45 4.10 -3.55 8.08
CA HIS A 45 2.68 -3.48 8.43
C HIS A 45 2.34 -2.32 9.38
N ALA A 46 3.27 -1.87 10.23
CA ALA A 46 3.00 -0.75 11.13
C ALA A 46 2.88 0.57 10.34
N CYS A 47 3.79 0.82 9.39
CA CYS A 47 3.68 1.99 8.51
C CYS A 47 2.42 1.96 7.64
N LEU A 48 2.04 0.78 7.14
CA LEU A 48 0.80 0.61 6.40
C LEU A 48 -0.43 0.91 7.28
N SER A 49 -0.49 0.34 8.48
CA SER A 49 -1.60 0.57 9.41
C SER A 49 -1.75 2.05 9.75
N SER A 50 -0.65 2.72 10.09
CA SER A 50 -0.69 4.16 10.41
C SER A 50 -1.15 5.01 9.22
N HIS A 51 -0.75 4.66 8.00
CA HIS A 51 -1.24 5.33 6.80
C HIS A 51 -2.74 5.12 6.59
N ILE A 52 -3.24 3.89 6.79
CA ILE A 52 -4.66 3.57 6.67
C ILE A 52 -5.49 4.34 7.70
N ASP A 53 -5.05 4.38 8.95
CA ASP A 53 -5.71 5.12 10.03
C ASP A 53 -5.70 6.63 9.78
N GLU A 54 -4.56 7.22 9.41
CA GLU A 54 -4.45 8.68 9.21
C GLU A 54 -5.26 9.17 7.99
N ALA A 55 -5.30 8.38 6.92
CA ALA A 55 -6.01 8.74 5.70
C ALA A 55 -7.46 8.23 5.67
N ASP A 56 -7.96 7.64 6.76
CA ASP A 56 -9.31 7.08 6.88
C ASP A 56 -9.66 6.10 5.73
N LEU A 57 -8.67 5.32 5.25
CA LEU A 57 -8.84 4.46 4.06
C LEU A 57 -9.82 3.31 4.26
N THR A 58 -10.19 3.01 5.51
CA THR A 58 -11.20 2.00 5.84
C THR A 58 -12.63 2.55 5.77
N VAL A 59 -12.81 3.87 5.68
CA VAL A 59 -14.13 4.48 5.70
C VAL A 59 -14.88 4.17 4.41
N GLY A 60 -15.96 3.41 4.54
CA GLY A 60 -16.78 2.98 3.40
C GLY A 60 -16.20 1.80 2.63
N ASP A 61 -15.05 1.26 3.06
CA ASP A 61 -14.49 0.03 2.50
C ASP A 61 -15.17 -1.20 3.13
N ALA A 62 -15.65 -2.11 2.28
CA ALA A 62 -16.28 -3.35 2.70
C ALA A 62 -16.15 -4.39 1.59
N CYS A 63 -15.78 -5.62 1.95
CA CYS A 63 -15.63 -6.72 0.98
C CYS A 63 -16.94 -7.00 0.21
N GLU A 64 -18.08 -6.85 0.89
CA GLU A 64 -19.42 -6.64 0.36
C GLU A 64 -20.20 -5.89 1.46
N TRP A 65 -20.75 -4.70 1.18
CA TRP A 65 -21.68 -4.04 2.11
C TRP A 65 -23.09 -4.09 1.54
N SER A 66 -23.92 -4.97 2.12
CA SER A 66 -25.36 -5.03 1.87
C SER A 66 -26.11 -4.58 3.12
N PRO A 67 -26.85 -3.46 3.07
CA PRO A 67 -27.76 -3.05 4.15
C PRO A 67 -29.13 -3.75 4.09
N GLU A 68 -29.35 -4.65 3.12
CA GLU A 68 -30.59 -5.44 2.95
C GLU A 68 -30.60 -6.72 3.78
#